data_AF-A0A0K8VRL7-F1
#
_entry.id   AF-A0A0K8VRL7-F1
#
_cell.length_a   1.000
_cell.length_b   1.000
_cell.length_c   1.000
_cell.angle_alpha   90.00
_cell.angle_beta   90.00
_cell.angle_gamma   90.00
#
_symmetry.space_group_name_H-M   'P 1'
#
loop_
_entity.id
_entity.type
_entity.pdbx_description
1 polymer ?
#
loop_
_entity_poly.entity_id
_entity_poly.type
_entity_poly.pdbx_seq_one_letter_code
_entity_poly.pdbx_strand_id
1 'polypeptide(L)'
;MNRIRVVKNNESAWNYLGGILKYEDNGTRNCHQEVLSFCEELYTSGVRSPYLLAFLIDLYRDQCLQQSNVTESDALSRKVFNLCNDMSKKYDIVRRKYWQYIAEQFKENLAEK
;
A
#
# COMPACT_ATOMS: atom_id res chain seq x y z
N MET A 1 -9.19 7.82 11.75
CA MET A 1 -9.04 8.41 10.39
C MET A 1 -9.13 9.94 10.32
N ASN A 2 -9.88 10.62 11.20
CA ASN A 2 -10.03 12.09 11.14
C ASN A 2 -8.70 12.89 11.12
N ARG A 3 -7.68 12.44 11.86
CA ARG A 3 -6.36 13.12 11.87
C ARG A 3 -5.62 13.05 10.53
N ILE A 4 -5.73 11.93 9.80
CA ILE A 4 -5.13 11.78 8.45
C ILE A 4 -5.86 12.68 7.44
N ARG A 5 -7.19 12.84 7.55
CA ARG A 5 -7.94 13.75 6.69
C ARG A 5 -7.49 15.21 6.87
N VAL A 6 -7.19 15.61 8.12
CA VAL A 6 -6.72 16.97 8.44
C VAL A 6 -5.26 17.18 8.04
N VAL A 7 -4.37 16.21 8.34
CA VAL A 7 -2.94 16.29 8.03
C VAL A 7 -2.49 15.02 7.31
N LYS A 8 -2.62 15.04 5.98
CA LYS A 8 -2.39 13.89 5.10
C LYS A 8 -0.95 13.38 5.13
N ASN A 9 0.02 14.26 5.43
CA ASN A 9 1.45 13.95 5.49
C ASN A 9 1.99 13.76 6.93
N ASN A 10 1.11 13.53 7.92
CA ASN A 10 1.56 13.22 9.27
C ASN A 10 1.95 11.74 9.38
N GLU A 11 3.25 11.47 9.39
CA GLU A 11 3.81 10.13 9.56
C GLU A 11 3.26 9.38 10.77
N SER A 12 3.19 10.03 11.92
CA SER A 12 2.79 9.37 13.18
C SER A 12 1.36 8.83 13.10
N ALA A 13 0.46 9.53 12.39
CA ALA A 13 -0.91 9.06 12.21
C ALA A 13 -0.99 7.81 11.33
N TRP A 14 -0.14 7.73 10.29
CA TRP A 14 -0.01 6.56 9.43
C TRP A 14 0.66 5.39 10.15
N ASN A 15 1.74 5.63 10.88
CA ASN A 15 2.43 4.61 11.66
C ASN A 15 1.52 4.01 12.75
N TYR A 16 0.71 4.85 13.42
CA TYR A 16 -0.28 4.38 14.40
C TYR A 16 -1.34 3.48 13.75
N LEU A 17 -1.89 3.90 12.60
CA LEU A 17 -2.86 3.09 11.86
C LEU A 17 -2.27 1.75 11.42
N GLY A 18 -1.08 1.76 10.82
CA GLY A 18 -0.40 0.55 10.40
C GLY A 18 -0.05 -0.38 11.57
N GLY A 19 0.31 0.18 12.73
CA GLY A 19 0.60 -0.57 13.94
C GLY A 19 -0.64 -1.31 14.49
N ILE A 20 -1.80 -0.64 14.54
CA ILE A 20 -3.05 -1.28 14.98
C ILE A 20 -3.44 -2.41 14.05
N LEU A 21 -3.38 -2.18 12.73
CA LEU A 21 -3.79 -3.20 11.75
C LEU A 21 -2.90 -4.44 11.79
N LYS A 22 -1.59 -4.27 11.94
CA LYS A 22 -0.66 -5.39 12.12
C LYS A 22 -0.89 -6.16 13.43
N TYR A 23 -1.39 -5.49 14.46
CA TYR A 23 -1.72 -6.12 15.73
C TYR A 23 -3.05 -6.90 15.67
N GLU A 24 -4.04 -6.39 14.94
CA GLU A 24 -5.36 -7.01 14.77
C GLU A 24 -5.39 -8.18 13.76
N ASP A 25 -4.33 -8.38 12.98
CA ASP A 25 -4.22 -9.45 11.98
C ASP A 25 -4.08 -10.87 12.60
N ASN A 26 -4.18 -10.97 13.93
CA ASN A 26 -4.54 -12.21 14.62
C ASN A 26 -6.04 -12.57 14.52
N GLY A 27 -6.85 -11.88 13.70
CA GLY A 27 -8.24 -12.31 13.48
C GLY A 27 -9.22 -11.41 12.71
N THR A 28 -8.87 -10.22 12.20
CA THR A 28 -9.91 -9.26 11.75
C THR A 28 -9.71 -8.69 10.33
N ARG A 29 -9.80 -9.58 9.34
CA ARG A 29 -9.78 -9.29 7.89
C ARG A 29 -10.75 -8.18 7.43
N ASN A 30 -11.83 -7.93 8.18
CA ASN A 30 -12.83 -6.88 7.88
C ASN A 30 -12.32 -5.44 8.11
N CYS A 31 -11.40 -5.24 9.06
CA CYS A 31 -10.82 -3.92 9.35
C CYS A 31 -10.06 -3.37 8.12
N HIS A 32 -9.50 -4.26 7.29
CA HIS A 32 -8.80 -3.89 6.06
C HIS A 32 -9.72 -3.26 5.00
N GLN A 33 -11.00 -3.64 4.92
CA GLN A 33 -11.85 -3.19 3.80
C GLN A 33 -12.29 -1.72 3.94
N GLU A 34 -12.66 -1.30 5.15
CA GLU A 34 -13.01 0.11 5.42
C GLU A 34 -11.78 1.01 5.29
N VAL A 35 -10.64 0.56 5.81
CA VAL A 35 -9.37 1.29 5.70
C VAL A 35 -8.91 1.38 4.25
N LEU A 36 -9.00 0.30 3.48
CA LEU A 36 -8.68 0.31 2.06
C LEU A 36 -9.57 1.30 1.30
N SER A 37 -10.88 1.28 1.55
CA SER A 37 -11.82 2.20 0.92
C SER A 37 -11.46 3.66 1.24
N PHE A 38 -11.08 3.95 2.48
CA PHE A 38 -10.58 5.26 2.89
C PHE A 38 -9.28 5.66 2.18
N CYS A 39 -8.32 4.75 2.06
CA CYS A 39 -7.06 5.02 1.37
C CYS A 39 -7.26 5.23 -0.14
N GLU A 40 -8.13 4.45 -0.78
CA GLU A 40 -8.52 4.60 -2.18
C GLU A 40 -9.24 5.92 -2.45
N GLU A 41 -10.12 6.35 -1.54
CA GLU A 41 -10.77 7.67 -1.60
C GLU A 41 -9.72 8.80 -1.56
N LEU A 42 -8.76 8.71 -0.63
CA LEU A 42 -7.66 9.68 -0.56
C LEU A 42 -6.81 9.66 -1.84
N TYR A 43 -6.49 8.50 -2.37
CA TYR A 43 -5.72 8.38 -3.60
C TYR A 43 -6.48 8.95 -4.81
N THR A 44 -7.77 8.65 -4.92
CA THR A 44 -8.64 9.14 -6.01
C THR A 44 -8.83 10.66 -5.94
N SER A 45 -8.87 11.23 -4.73
CA SER A 45 -8.90 12.69 -4.52
C SER A 45 -7.55 13.40 -4.77
N GLY A 46 -6.55 12.71 -5.32
CA GLY A 46 -5.27 13.30 -5.72
C GLY A 46 -4.22 13.37 -4.61
N VAL A 47 -4.46 12.77 -3.44
CA VAL A 47 -3.47 12.73 -2.36
C VAL A 47 -2.33 11.80 -2.76
N ARG A 48 -1.09 12.31 -2.72
CA ARG A 48 0.14 11.54 -3.04
C ARG A 48 1.14 11.60 -1.88
N SER A 49 0.60 11.45 -0.67
CA SER A 49 1.44 11.33 0.53
C SER A 49 2.28 10.07 0.44
N PRO A 50 3.60 10.12 0.70
CA PRO A 50 4.46 8.93 0.69
C PRO A 50 3.93 7.83 1.61
N TYR A 51 3.32 8.20 2.73
CA TYR A 51 2.76 7.27 3.70
C TYR A 51 1.49 6.57 3.19
N LEU A 52 0.62 7.31 2.48
CA LEU A 52 -0.55 6.72 1.81
C LEU A 52 -0.13 5.74 0.73
N LEU A 53 0.84 6.14 -0.12
CA LEU A 53 1.30 5.30 -1.22
C LEU A 53 2.01 4.05 -0.71
N ALA A 54 2.86 4.18 0.32
CA ALA A 54 3.48 3.05 1.01
C ALA A 54 2.43 2.07 1.55
N PHE A 55 1.40 2.60 2.22
CA PHE A 55 0.34 1.78 2.79
C PHE A 55 -0.49 1.05 1.72
N LEU A 56 -0.78 1.69 0.59
CA LEU A 56 -1.45 1.05 -0.54
C LEU A 56 -0.58 -0.03 -1.21
N ILE A 57 0.73 0.18 -1.29
CA ILE A 57 1.67 -0.84 -1.80
C ILE A 57 1.57 -2.11 -0.96
N ASP A 58 1.65 -1.99 0.37
CA ASP A 58 1.56 -3.13 1.30
C ASP A 58 0.22 -3.87 1.12
N LEU A 59 -0.91 -3.13 1.11
CA LEU A 59 -2.24 -3.73 0.96
C LEU A 59 -2.44 -4.44 -0.38
N TYR A 60 -2.09 -3.80 -1.49
CA TYR A 60 -2.27 -4.42 -2.81
C TYR A 60 -1.33 -5.61 -3.01
N ARG A 61 -0.13 -5.57 -2.44
CA ARG A 61 0.80 -6.70 -2.46
C ARG A 61 0.15 -7.92 -1.78
N ASP A 62 -0.36 -7.74 -0.57
CA ASP A 62 -0.98 -8.83 0.18
C ASP A 62 -2.24 -9.37 -0.53
N GLN A 63 -3.09 -8.48 -1.06
CA GLN A 63 -4.26 -8.86 -1.85
C GLN A 63 -3.87 -9.64 -3.11
N CYS A 64 -2.85 -9.18 -3.83
CA CYS A 64 -2.39 -9.82 -5.06
C CYS A 64 -1.87 -11.24 -4.78
N LEU A 65 -1.13 -11.44 -3.69
CA LEU A 65 -0.59 -12.76 -3.34
C LEU A 65 -1.71 -13.74 -2.95
N GLN A 66 -2.78 -13.26 -2.31
CA GLN A 66 -3.92 -14.10 -1.91
C GLN A 66 -4.97 -14.32 -3.04
N GLN A 67 -4.93 -13.53 -4.10
CA GLN A 67 -5.93 -13.55 -5.17
C GLN A 67 -5.79 -14.80 -6.06
N SER A 68 -6.86 -15.56 -6.25
CA SER A 68 -6.87 -16.74 -7.14
C SER A 68 -7.20 -16.40 -8.60
N ASN A 69 -7.90 -15.29 -8.83
CA ASN A 69 -8.21 -14.83 -10.19
C ASN A 69 -7.00 -14.16 -10.84
N VAL A 70 -6.50 -14.74 -11.94
CA VAL A 70 -5.31 -14.25 -12.65
C VAL A 70 -5.48 -12.81 -13.15
N THR A 71 -6.65 -12.45 -13.68
CA THR A 71 -6.91 -11.11 -14.22
C THR A 71 -6.89 -10.06 -13.12
N GLU A 72 -7.52 -10.33 -11.97
CA GLU A 72 -7.52 -9.42 -10.83
C GLU A 72 -6.13 -9.32 -10.19
N SER A 73 -5.42 -10.45 -10.08
CA SER A 73 -4.03 -10.49 -9.60
C SER A 73 -3.11 -9.64 -10.49
N ASP A 74 -3.26 -9.73 -11.81
CA ASP A 74 -2.44 -8.94 -12.74
C ASP A 74 -2.78 -7.44 -12.70
N ALA A 75 -4.05 -7.08 -12.49
CA ALA A 75 -4.42 -5.68 -12.28
C ALA A 75 -3.80 -5.11 -10.99
N LEU A 76 -3.81 -5.87 -9.90
CA LEU A 76 -3.19 -5.49 -8.63
C LEU A 76 -1.67 -5.42 -8.74
N SER A 77 -1.03 -6.36 -9.43
CA SER A 77 0.43 -6.37 -9.62
C SER A 77 0.89 -5.09 -10.34
N ARG A 78 0.18 -4.70 -11.41
CA ARG A 78 0.44 -3.45 -12.13
C ARG A 78 0.29 -2.22 -11.24
N LYS A 79 -0.72 -2.18 -10.34
CA LYS A 79 -0.86 -1.09 -9.36
C LYS A 79 0.37 -1.00 -8.45
N VAL A 80 0.81 -2.12 -7.89
CA VAL A 80 1.99 -2.17 -7.00
C VAL A 80 3.24 -1.66 -7.72
N PHE A 81 3.54 -2.17 -8.91
CA PHE A 81 4.72 -1.73 -9.67
C PHE A 81 4.69 -0.24 -10.01
N ASN A 82 3.53 0.28 -10.41
CA ASN A 82 3.36 1.71 -10.71
C ASN A 82 3.61 2.56 -9.47
N LEU A 83 3.07 2.18 -8.31
CA LEU A 83 3.26 2.89 -7.06
C LEU A 83 4.72 2.84 -6.58
N CYS A 84 5.38 1.68 -6.65
CA CYS A 84 6.81 1.57 -6.33
C CYS A 84 7.66 2.47 -7.24
N ASN A 85 7.36 2.51 -8.54
CA ASN A 85 8.03 3.39 -9.48
C ASN A 85 7.82 4.87 -9.12
N ASP A 86 6.59 5.27 -8.82
CA ASP A 86 6.23 6.64 -8.41
C ASP A 86 6.91 7.06 -7.11
N MET A 87 6.97 6.18 -6.12
CA MET A 87 7.70 6.39 -4.88
C MET A 87 9.19 6.59 -5.14
N SER A 88 9.78 5.73 -5.98
CA SER A 88 11.22 5.76 -6.28
C SER A 88 11.66 7.02 -7.05
N LYS A 89 10.77 7.58 -7.89
CA LYS A 89 11.08 8.67 -8.81
C LYS A 89 10.53 10.03 -8.40
N LYS A 90 9.43 10.08 -7.65
CA LYS A 90 8.68 11.33 -7.44
C LYS A 90 8.35 11.63 -5.99
N TYR A 91 7.76 10.68 -5.26
CA TYR A 91 7.16 11.00 -3.97
C TYR A 91 8.07 10.66 -2.77
N ASP A 92 9.03 9.74 -2.92
CA ASP A 92 9.88 9.29 -1.81
C ASP A 92 11.30 8.93 -2.27
N ILE A 93 11.91 9.90 -2.94
CA ILE A 93 13.17 9.73 -3.67
C ILE A 93 14.33 9.32 -2.74
N VAL A 94 14.31 9.77 -1.48
CA VAL A 94 15.33 9.42 -0.48
C VAL A 94 15.38 7.91 -0.22
N ARG A 95 14.23 7.22 -0.34
CA ARG A 95 14.08 5.76 -0.20
C ARG A 95 14.00 5.05 -1.56
N ARG A 96 14.51 5.64 -2.65
CA ARG A 96 14.46 5.04 -4.00
C ARG A 96 14.90 3.58 -4.05
N LYS A 97 16.06 3.26 -3.44
CA LYS A 97 16.60 1.88 -3.43
C LYS A 97 15.67 0.91 -2.69
N TYR A 98 15.03 1.38 -1.62
CA TYR A 98 14.05 0.58 -0.89
C TYR A 98 12.84 0.25 -1.77
N TRP A 99 12.27 1.23 -2.49
CA TRP A 99 11.13 0.97 -3.39
C TRP A 99 11.47 0.07 -4.58
N GLN A 100 12.70 0.18 -5.10
CA GLN A 100 13.19 -0.75 -6.12
C GLN A 100 13.30 -2.16 -5.58
N TYR A 101 13.90 -2.33 -4.40
CA TYR A 101 13.97 -3.61 -3.71
C TYR A 101 12.59 -4.22 -3.44
N ILE A 102 11.61 -3.43 -2.95
CA ILE A 102 10.24 -3.91 -2.73
C ILE A 102 9.59 -4.40 -4.03
N ALA A 103 9.80 -3.70 -5.15
CA ALA A 103 9.30 -4.15 -6.45
C ALA A 103 9.96 -5.47 -6.91
N GLU A 104 11.28 -5.59 -6.73
CA GLU A 104 12.03 -6.82 -7.05
C GLU A 104 11.55 -8.01 -6.21
N GLN A 105 11.46 -7.84 -4.89
CA GLN A 105 10.94 -8.86 -3.98
C GLN A 105 9.50 -9.25 -4.31
N PHE A 106 8.65 -8.29 -4.67
CA PHE A 106 7.28 -8.61 -5.06
C PHE A 106 7.22 -9.42 -6.37
N LYS A 107 8.10 -9.13 -7.33
CA LYS A 107 8.22 -9.91 -8.56
C LYS A 107 8.66 -11.35 -8.28
N GLU A 108 9.61 -11.55 -7.38
CA GLU A 108 10.06 -12.89 -6.95
C GLU A 108 8.91 -13.67 -6.31
N ASN A 109 8.19 -13.06 -5.36
CA ASN A 109 7.03 -13.69 -4.72
C ASN A 109 5.92 -14.09 -5.70
N LEU A 110 5.73 -13.33 -6.78
CA LEU A 110 4.76 -13.67 -7.83
C LEU A 110 5.22 -14.84 -8.70
N ALA A 111 6.53 -15.06 -8.85
CA ALA A 111 7.06 -16.18 -9.60
C ALA A 111 7.03 -17.50 -8.81
N GLU A 112 7.01 -17.42 -7.48
CA GLU A 112 6.90 -18.56 -6.57
C GLU A 112 5.45 -19.02 -6.33
N LYS A 113 4.47 -18.23 -6.77
CA LYS A 113 3.03 -18.50 -6.63
C LYS A 113 2.51 -19.41 -7.73
#